data_AF-A0A7K3Z1B7-F1
#
_entry.id   AF-A0A7K3Z1B7-F1
#
_cell.length_a   1.000
_cell.length_b   1.000
_cell.length_c   1.000
_cell.angle_alpha   90.00
_cell.angle_beta   90.00
_cell.angle_gamma   90.00
#
_symmetry.space_group_name_H-M   'P 1'
#
loop_
_entity.id
_entity.type
_entity.pdbx_description
1 polymer ?
#
loop_
_entity_poly.entity_id
_entity_poly.type
_entity_poly.pdbx_seq_one_letter_code
_entity_poly.pdbx_strand_id
1 'polypeptide(L)'
;QADRDPITHIVTVIYNGGKGERAVHNVTVRLTRSDGRVLQETFRPVTIGEGVEMQGTKYADRLEVIVTYNSGDTMTVIDRIFPYHERN
;
A
#
# COMPACT_ATOMS: atom_id res chain seq x y z
N GLN A 1 2.42 2.78 -7.09
CA GLN A 1 2.66 4.06 -6.39
C GLN A 1 1.97 4.00 -5.03
N ALA A 2 2.49 4.74 -4.04
CA ALA A 2 1.81 4.95 -2.78
C ALA A 2 1.93 6.41 -2.37
N ASP A 3 0.89 6.96 -1.78
CA ASP A 3 0.85 8.33 -1.24
C ASP A 3 0.01 8.38 0.04
N ARG A 4 0.14 9.46 0.82
CA ARG A 4 -0.68 9.72 2.00
C ARG A 4 -1.10 11.18 2.00
N ASP A 5 -2.39 11.40 2.09
CA ASP A 5 -2.96 12.73 2.28
C ASP A 5 -2.54 13.29 3.66
N PRO A 6 -1.87 14.45 3.73
CA PRO A 6 -1.39 15.02 5.00
C PRO A 6 -2.50 15.57 5.91
N ILE A 7 -3.71 15.78 5.37
CA ILE A 7 -4.88 16.31 6.09
C ILE A 7 -5.80 15.19 6.54
N THR A 8 -6.20 14.30 5.64
CA THR A 8 -7.16 13.20 5.93
C THR A 8 -6.45 11.93 6.42
N HIS A 9 -5.15 11.83 6.20
CA HIS A 9 -4.33 10.67 6.51
C HIS A 9 -4.74 9.39 5.76
N ILE A 10 -5.53 9.52 4.70
CA ILE A 10 -5.84 8.41 3.81
C ILE A 10 -4.55 8.03 3.07
N VAL A 11 -4.21 6.74 3.15
CA VAL A 11 -3.11 6.13 2.39
C VAL A 11 -3.69 5.51 1.14
N THR A 12 -3.26 6.01 -0.02
CA THR A 12 -3.70 5.50 -1.32
C THR A 12 -2.57 4.72 -1.96
N VAL A 13 -2.84 3.47 -2.34
CA VAL A 13 -1.91 2.62 -3.10
C VAL A 13 -2.54 2.31 -4.44
N ILE A 14 -1.84 2.68 -5.51
CA ILE A 14 -2.28 2.49 -6.90
C ILE A 14 -1.30 1.56 -7.62
N TYR A 15 -1.85 0.55 -8.28
CA TYR A 15 -1.14 -0.31 -9.20
C TYR A 15 -0.92 0.40 -10.55
N ASN A 16 0.32 0.77 -10.84
CA ASN A 16 0.66 1.52 -12.07
C ASN A 16 1.19 0.60 -13.20
N GLY A 17 1.06 -0.73 -13.06
CA GLY A 17 1.67 -1.67 -13.99
C GLY A 17 3.20 -1.70 -13.92
N GLY A 18 3.83 -2.34 -14.91
CA GLY A 18 5.28 -2.41 -15.05
C GLY A 18 5.80 -3.69 -15.73
N LYS A 19 7.13 -3.85 -15.76
CA LYS A 19 7.74 -5.11 -16.24
C LYS A 19 7.29 -6.25 -15.33
N GLY A 20 6.66 -7.27 -15.91
CA GLY A 20 6.11 -8.40 -15.17
C GLY A 20 4.66 -8.25 -14.73
N GLU A 21 3.94 -7.21 -15.19
CA GLU A 21 2.52 -7.00 -14.88
C GLU A 21 1.63 -8.21 -15.18
N ARG A 22 1.82 -8.86 -16.35
CA ARG A 22 1.07 -10.07 -16.73
C ARG A 22 1.30 -11.26 -15.78
N ALA A 23 2.36 -11.22 -14.98
CA ALA A 23 2.69 -12.26 -14.02
C ALA A 23 2.15 -11.96 -12.61
N VAL A 24 1.59 -10.77 -12.35
CA VAL A 24 1.02 -10.43 -11.06
C VAL A 24 -0.30 -11.17 -10.85
N HIS A 25 -0.41 -11.87 -9.72
CA HIS A 25 -1.63 -12.55 -9.30
C HIS A 25 -2.47 -11.64 -8.39
N ASN A 26 -1.87 -11.10 -7.33
CA ASN A 26 -2.52 -10.16 -6.40
C ASN A 26 -1.51 -9.22 -5.75
N VAL A 27 -2.04 -8.11 -5.23
CA VAL A 27 -1.33 -7.14 -4.42
C VAL A 27 -1.97 -7.13 -3.04
N THR A 28 -1.14 -7.34 -2.02
CA THR A 28 -1.52 -7.21 -0.62
C THR A 28 -0.91 -5.94 -0.06
N VAL A 29 -1.74 -5.09 0.52
CA VAL A 29 -1.34 -3.85 1.15
C VAL A 29 -1.56 -3.96 2.65
N ARG A 30 -0.51 -3.79 3.43
CA ARG A 30 -0.54 -3.82 4.90
C ARG A 30 -0.16 -2.44 5.44
N LEU A 31 -1.03 -1.89 6.28
CA LEU A 31 -0.79 -0.64 7.00
C LEU A 31 -0.75 -0.92 8.50
N THR A 32 0.45 -0.87 9.07
CA THR A 32 0.63 -0.92 10.53
C THR A 32 0.51 0.49 11.07
N ARG A 33 -0.60 0.76 11.76
CA ARG A 33 -0.94 2.07 12.29
C ARG A 33 -0.21 2.37 13.60
N SER A 34 0.00 3.64 13.88
CA SER A 34 0.59 4.12 15.14
C SER A 34 -0.20 3.71 16.38
N ASP A 35 -1.50 3.41 16.24
CA ASP A 35 -2.38 2.94 17.32
C ASP A 35 -2.24 1.42 17.58
N GLY A 36 -1.31 0.76 16.89
CA GLY A 36 -1.03 -0.67 17.00
C GLY A 36 -1.94 -1.55 16.14
N ARG A 37 -2.95 -0.99 15.45
CA ARG A 37 -3.80 -1.77 14.56
C ARG A 37 -3.10 -2.05 13.23
N VAL A 38 -3.36 -3.24 12.69
CA VAL A 38 -2.94 -3.60 11.34
C VAL A 38 -4.17 -3.64 10.45
N LEU A 39 -4.19 -2.77 9.43
CA LEU A 39 -5.15 -2.86 8.34
C LEU A 39 -4.51 -3.63 7.19
N GLN A 40 -5.27 -4.47 6.53
CA GLN A 40 -4.79 -5.25 5.39
C GLN A 40 -5.88 -5.37 4.35
N GLU A 41 -5.54 -5.03 3.12
CA GLU A 41 -6.39 -5.22 1.94
C GLU A 41 -5.64 -6.04 0.90
N THR A 42 -6.37 -6.84 0.13
CA THR A 42 -5.80 -7.60 -0.98
C THR A 42 -6.69 -7.47 -2.20
N PHE A 43 -6.10 -7.12 -3.33
CA PHE A 43 -6.82 -6.98 -4.59
C PHE A 43 -6.04 -7.62 -5.73
N ARG A 44 -6.77 -8.06 -6.76
CA ARG A 44 -6.20 -8.54 -8.01
C ARG A 44 -6.25 -7.38 -9.00
N PRO A 45 -5.10 -6.80 -9.40
CA PRO A 45 -5.09 -5.72 -10.38
C PRO A 45 -5.46 -6.29 -11.75
N VAL A 46 -6.64 -5.94 -12.26
CA VAL A 46 -7.07 -6.30 -13.62
C VAL A 46 -6.61 -5.24 -14.62
N THR A 47 -6.55 -3.98 -14.18
CA THR A 47 -6.15 -2.82 -14.98
C THR A 47 -5.21 -1.88 -14.22
N ILE A 48 -4.39 -1.13 -14.96
CA ILE A 48 -3.59 -0.04 -14.42
C ILE A 48 -4.53 1.03 -13.83
N GLY A 49 -4.21 1.51 -12.63
CA GLY A 49 -5.00 2.49 -11.89
C GLY A 49 -5.85 1.90 -10.77
N GLU A 50 -5.99 0.57 -10.71
CA GLU A 50 -6.65 -0.09 -9.58
C GLU A 50 -5.81 -0.01 -8.31
N GLY A 51 -6.47 0.01 -7.16
CA GLY A 51 -5.80 0.30 -5.91
C GLY A 51 -6.73 0.21 -4.70
N VAL A 52 -6.19 0.61 -3.56
CA VAL A 52 -6.92 0.65 -2.30
C VAL A 52 -6.65 1.97 -1.59
N GLU A 53 -7.64 2.39 -0.81
CA GLU A 53 -7.53 3.48 0.14
C GLU A 53 -7.71 2.91 1.55
N MET A 54 -6.83 3.30 2.46
CA MET A 54 -6.88 2.86 3.85
C MET A 54 -6.70 4.05 4.78
N GLN A 55 -7.49 4.10 5.85
CA GLN A 55 -7.40 5.16 6.84
C GLN A 55 -6.15 4.99 7.72
N GLY A 56 -5.18 5.88 7.56
CA GLY A 56 -4.03 6.01 8.46
C GLY A 56 -4.35 6.80 9.73
N THR A 57 -3.31 7.10 10.51
CA THR A 57 -3.37 7.89 11.75
C THR A 57 -2.82 9.30 11.57
N LYS A 58 -2.71 10.10 12.63
CA LYS A 58 -1.92 11.34 12.58
C LYS A 58 -0.42 11.06 12.65
N TYR A 59 -0.03 9.96 13.28
CA TYR A 59 1.37 9.68 13.62
C TYR A 59 2.02 8.71 12.62
N ALA A 60 3.15 8.14 13.03
CA ALA A 60 3.93 7.26 12.18
C ALA A 60 3.19 5.95 11.88
N ASP A 61 2.93 5.70 10.60
CA ASP A 61 2.39 4.43 10.12
C ASP A 61 3.40 3.77 9.16
N ARG A 62 3.51 2.44 9.20
CA ARG A 62 4.33 1.68 8.25
C ARG A 62 3.45 1.07 7.18
N LEU A 63 3.78 1.34 5.91
CA LEU A 63 3.15 0.77 4.74
C LEU A 63 4.05 -0.31 4.14
N GLU A 64 3.48 -1.48 3.92
CA GLU A 64 4.09 -2.57 3.16
C GLU A 64 3.17 -2.96 2.01
N VAL A 65 3.72 -3.02 0.79
CA VAL A 65 3.01 -3.50 -0.40
C VAL A 65 3.74 -4.73 -0.91
N ILE A 66 3.02 -5.84 -0.96
CA ILE A 66 3.53 -7.15 -1.33
C ILE A 66 2.82 -7.59 -2.60
N VAL A 67 3.59 -7.93 -3.62
CA VAL A 67 3.10 -8.52 -4.87
C VAL A 67 3.26 -10.02 -4.77
N THR A 68 2.20 -10.76 -5.08
CA THR A 68 2.25 -12.21 -5.31
C THR A 68 2.17 -12.45 -6.82
N TYR A 69 3.10 -13.23 -7.35
CA TYR A 69 3.13 -13.61 -8.76
C TYR A 69 2.34 -14.90 -9.01
N ASN A 70 2.00 -15.18 -10.26
CA ASN A 70 1.32 -16.41 -10.68
C ASN A 70 2.12 -17.68 -10.36
N SER A 71 3.45 -17.57 -10.16
CA SER A 71 4.30 -18.67 -9.68
C SER A 71 4.09 -18.99 -8.19
N GLY A 72 3.44 -18.12 -7.44
CA GLY A 72 3.36 -18.16 -5.98
C GLY A 72 4.46 -17.37 -5.26
N ASP A 73 5.47 -16.89 -5.99
CA ASP A 73 6.52 -16.07 -5.41
C ASP A 73 5.97 -14.73 -4.92
N THR A 74 6.51 -14.24 -3.80
CA THR A 74 6.13 -12.95 -3.22
C THR A 74 7.29 -11.98 -3.19
N MET A 75 7.03 -10.70 -3.45
CA MET A 75 8.02 -9.64 -3.35
C MET A 75 7.43 -8.39 -2.69
N THR A 76 8.11 -7.87 -1.67
CA THR A 76 7.79 -6.55 -1.10
C THR A 76 8.32 -5.48 -2.05
N VAL A 77 7.40 -4.71 -2.65
CA VAL A 77 7.71 -3.66 -3.63
C VAL A 77 7.72 -2.26 -3.01
N ILE A 78 7.05 -2.09 -1.87
CA ILE A 78 7.10 -0.87 -1.06
C ILE A 78 7.21 -1.30 0.40
N ASP A 79 8.18 -0.75 1.11
CA ASP A 79 8.25 -0.77 2.56
C ASP A 79 8.73 0.62 3.01
N ARG A 80 7.84 1.40 3.63
CA ARG A 80 8.17 2.75 4.10
C ARG A 80 7.36 3.17 5.30
N ILE A 81 7.91 4.13 6.04
CA ILE A 81 7.23 4.80 7.14
C ILE A 81 6.70 6.13 6.63
N PHE A 82 5.40 6.38 6.84
CA PHE A 82 4.83 7.71 6.75
C PHE A 82 5.06 8.41 8.09
N PRO A 83 5.91 9.46 8.17
CA PRO A 83 6.22 10.10 9.44
C PRO A 83 5.04 10.90 9.99
N TYR A 84 5.18 11.31 11.25
CA TYR A 84 4.32 12.35 11.80
C TYR A 84 4.63 13.69 11.09
N HIS A 85 3.58 14.35 10.59
CA HIS A 85 3.68 15.72 10.09
C HIS A 85 3.09 16.69 11.12
N GLU A 86 3.93 17.50 11.74
CA GLU A 86 3.48 18.69 12.47
C GLU A 86 2.94 19.70 11.46
N ARG A 87 1.76 20.25 11.73
CA ARG A 87 1.24 21.38 10.95
C ARG A 87 2.09 22.60 11.32
N ASN A 88 2.90 23.08 10.37
CA ASN A 88 3.41 24.45 10.41
C ASN A 88 2.32 25.43 10.00
#